data_AF-C1AE17-F1
#
_entry.id   AF-C1AE17-F1
#
_cell.length_a   1.000
_cell.length_b   1.000
_cell.length_c   1.000
_cell.angle_alpha   90.00
_cell.angle_beta   90.00
_cell.angle_gamma   90.00
#
_symmetry.space_group_name_H-M   'P 1'
#
loop_
_entity.id
_entity.type
_entity.pdbx_description
1 polymer ?
#
loop_
_entity_poly.entity_id
_entity_poly.type
_entity_poly.pdbx_seq_one_letter_code
_entity_poly.pdbx_strand_id
1 'polypeptide(L)' 'MDLYVYVEDLEAAYARVAAVAELIESVHDTEYGMREFIVRDLNRFWLPFGQPRHSG' A
#
# COMPACT_ATOMS: atom_id res chain seq x y z
N MET A 1 4.35 -10.45 -12.36
CA MET A 1 5.23 -9.29 -12.14
C MET A 1 4.54 -8.48 -11.09
N ASP A 2 5.12 -8.43 -9.90
CA ASP A 2 4.47 -7.85 -8.74
C ASP A 2 4.94 -6.40 -8.64
N LEU A 3 4.02 -5.45 -8.82
CA LEU A 3 4.33 -4.03 -8.74
C LEU A 3 4.20 -3.60 -7.30
N TYR A 4 5.32 -3.30 -6.65
CA TYR A 4 5.36 -2.69 -5.33
C TYR A 4 5.57 -1.18 -5.47
N VAL A 5 4.64 -0.39 -4.95
CA VAL A 5 4.68 1.07 -5.06
C VAL A 5 5.25 1.65 -3.77
N TYR A 6 6.46 2.19 -3.83
CA TYR A 6 7.01 2.97 -2.73
C TYR A 6 6.33 4.34 -2.65
N VAL A 7 5.96 4.74 -1.44
CA VAL A 7 5.38 6.04 -1.15
C VAL A 7 6.12 6.73 -0.01
N GLU A 8 6.19 8.05 -0.06
CA GLU A 8 6.80 8.86 1.01
C GLU A 8 5.88 9.04 2.22
N ASP A 9 4.56 9.12 1.97
CA ASP A 9 3.52 9.23 3.00
C ASP A 9 2.42 8.19 2.75
N LEU A 10 2.51 7.09 3.50
CA LEU A 10 1.58 5.97 3.40
C LEU A 10 0.15 6.35 3.81
N GLU A 11 -0.02 7.20 4.80
CA GLU A 11 -1.35 7.56 5.30
C GLU A 11 -2.08 8.43 4.27
N ALA A 12 -1.38 9.40 3.68
CA ALA A 12 -1.93 10.20 2.59
C ALA A 12 -2.23 9.36 1.35
N ALA A 13 -1.37 8.39 1.01
CA ALA A 13 -1.63 7.45 -0.08
C ALA A 13 -2.85 6.57 0.21
N TYR A 14 -2.93 6.00 1.41
CA TYR A 14 -4.05 5.15 1.84
C TYR A 14 -5.38 5.89 1.78
N ALA A 15 -5.45 7.09 2.36
CA ALA A 15 -6.67 7.91 2.36
C ALA A 15 -7.20 8.22 0.95
N ARG A 16 -6.29 8.40 -0.02
CA ARG A 16 -6.66 8.68 -1.42
C ARG A 16 -7.03 7.41 -2.18
N VAL A 17 -6.22 6.36 -2.09
CA VAL A 17 -6.34 5.16 -2.92
C VAL A 17 -7.45 4.25 -2.42
N ALA A 18 -7.56 4.03 -1.10
CA ALA A 18 -8.60 3.18 -0.52
C ALA A 18 -10.02 3.76 -0.72
N ALA A 19 -10.14 5.05 -1.03
CA ALA A 19 -11.41 5.68 -1.36
C ALA A 19 -11.93 5.35 -2.78
N VAL A 20 -11.05 4.87 -3.68
CA VAL A 20 -11.37 4.68 -5.10
C VAL A 20 -11.04 3.28 -5.64
N ALA A 21 -10.37 2.43 -4.85
CA ALA A 21 -9.99 1.07 -5.23
C ALA A 21 -10.50 0.03 -4.24
N GLU A 22 -10.59 -1.23 -4.68
CA GLU A 22 -10.95 -2.36 -3.79
C GLU A 22 -9.80 -2.58 -2.79
N LEU A 23 -10.03 -2.27 -1.52
CA LEU A 23 -9.06 -2.54 -0.46
C LEU A 23 -9.02 -4.05 -0.18
N ILE A 24 -7.85 -4.65 -0.34
CA ILE A 24 -7.60 -6.07 -0.05
C ILE A 24 -7.05 -6.22 1.36
N GLU A 25 -6.13 -5.34 1.75
CA GLU A 25 -5.54 -5.33 3.08
C GLU A 25 -5.32 -3.88 3.54
N SER A 26 -5.82 -3.56 4.73
CA SER A 26 -5.60 -2.25 5.36
C SER A 26 -4.14 -2.05 5.73
N VAL A 27 -3.79 -0.82 6.14
CA VAL A 27 -2.44 -0.51 6.61
C VAL A 27 -1.98 -1.49 7.70
N HIS A 28 -0.86 -2.14 7.48
CA HIS A 28 -0.25 -3.10 8.41
C HIS A 28 1.28 -3.03 8.36
N ASP A 29 1.93 -3.52 9.41
CA ASP A 29 3.38 -3.68 9.46
C ASP A 29 3.76 -5.06 8.93
N THR A 30 4.84 -5.13 8.16
CA THR A 30 5.39 -6.37 7.65
C THR A 30 6.62 -6.81 8.43
N GLU A 31 6.91 -8.12 8.39
CA GLU A 31 8.09 -8.71 9.05
C GLU A 31 9.42 -8.22 8.44
N TYR A 32 9.38 -7.76 7.19
CA TYR A 32 10.53 -7.23 6.47
C TYR A 32 10.75 -5.72 6.66
N GLY A 33 10.06 -5.10 7.63
CA GLY A 33 10.34 -3.73 8.06
C GLY A 33 9.61 -2.65 7.28
N MET A 34 8.59 -3.01 6.51
CA MET A 34 7.73 -2.07 5.79
C MET A 34 6.41 -1.88 6.53
N ARG A 35 5.75 -0.76 6.25
CA ARG A 35 4.35 -0.52 6.58
C ARG A 35 3.63 -0.31 5.26
N GLU A 36 2.56 -1.04 5.01
CA GLU A 36 1.93 -1.08 3.68
C GLU A 36 0.42 -1.35 3.73
N PHE A 37 -0.27 -1.07 2.62
CA PHE A 37 -1.64 -1.49 2.35
C PHE A 37 -1.72 -2.08 0.94
N ILE A 38 -2.70 -2.94 0.69
CA ILE A 38 -2.87 -3.61 -0.61
C ILE A 38 -4.25 -3.29 -1.17
N VAL A 39 -4.28 -2.84 -2.43
CA VAL A 39 -5.52 -2.68 -3.20
C VAL A 39 -5.51 -3.58 -4.43
N ARG A 40 -6.69 -3.74 -5.04
CA ARG A 40 -6.85 -4.38 -6.34
C ARG A 40 -7.30 -3.35 -7.38
N ASP A 41 -6.60 -3.31 -8.51
CA ASP A 41 -6.95 -2.44 -9.64
C ASP A 41 -8.09 -3.02 -10.51
N LEU A 42 -8.50 -2.26 -11.53
CA LEU A 42 -9.55 -2.69 -12.48
C LEU A 42 -9.13 -3.88 -13.34
N ASN A 43 -7.82 -4.11 -13.52
CA ASN A 43 -7.27 -5.26 -14.24
C ASN A 43 -7.07 -6.49 -13.33
N ARG A 44 -7.48 -6.39 -12.06
CA ARG A 44 -7.41 -7.43 -11.03
C ARG A 44 -6.01 -7.74 -10.52
N PHE A 45 -5.03 -6.87 -10.79
CA PHE A 45 -3.71 -6.95 -10.17
C PHE A 45 -3.75 -6.43 -8.73
N TRP A 46 -2.96 -7.07 -7.86
CA TRP A 46 -2.75 -6.61 -6.49
C TRP A 46 -1.59 -5.62 -6.48
N LEU A 47 -1.81 -4.49 -5.83
CA LEU A 47 -0.86 -3.39 -5.77
C LEU A 47 -0.60 -3.06 -4.29
N PRO A 48 0.53 -3.52 -3.73
CA PRO A 48 1.00 -3.06 -2.43
C PRO A 48 1.58 -1.64 -2.55
N PHE A 49 1.18 -0.76 -1.64
CA PHE A 49 1.76 0.56 -1.44
C PHE A 49 2.45 0.55 -0.08
N GLY A 50 3.73 0.91 -0.03
CA GLY A 50 4.50 0.77 1.20
C GLY A 50 5.56 1.83 1.42
N GLN A 51 5.90 2.01 2.69
CA GLN A 51 6.99 2.86 3.16
C GLN A 51 7.79 2.11 4.25
N PRO A 52 9.09 2.39 4.43
CA PRO A 52 9.85 1.85 5.56
C PRO A 52 9.24 2.26 6.91
N ARG A 53 9.20 1.36 7.90
CA ARG A 53 8.67 1.69 9.24
C ARG A 53 9.44 2.81 9.96
N HIS A 54 10.66 3.10 9.51
CA HIS A 54 11.58 4.05 10.12
C HIS A 54 11.86 5.29 9.27
N SER A 55 11.07 5.57 8.23
CA SER A 55 11.17 6.84 7.51
C SER A 55 10.60 7.95 8.40
N GLY A 56 11.50 8.70 9.05
CA GLY A 56 11.21 9.92 9.80
C GLY A 56 11.65 11.16 9.05
#